data_AF-A0AAE3JLE9-F1
#
_entry.id   AF-A0AAE3JLE9-F1
#
_cell.length_a   1.000
_cell.length_b   1.000
_cell.length_c   1.000
_cell.angle_alpha   90.00
_cell.angle_beta   90.00
_cell.angle_gamma   90.00
#
_symmetry.space_group_name_H-M   'P 1'
#
loop_
_entity.id
_entity.type
_entity.pdbx_description
1 polymer ?
#
loop_
_entity_poly.entity_id
_entity_poly.type
_entity_poly.pdbx_seq_one_letter_code
_entity_poly.pdbx_strand_id
1 'polypeptide(L)'
;MKKIIIIALSLLTIACTKIKNKESIILNGKYSIVDFRMTPEFSKDSIGKKELMTILNNSKYKFDFSEIDSIVRIDSEFGMKYFGDSIFEYKIDNKFIALKNPDKKINLPYRNDKGIIRLLVNQKGIELFSIIPKKE
;
A
#
# COMPACT_ATOMS: atom_id res chain seq x y z
N MET A 1 -28.79 23.55 50.29
CA MET A 1 -27.58 23.45 49.45
C MET A 1 -27.52 22.08 48.77
N LYS A 2 -28.24 21.88 47.65
CA LYS A 2 -28.28 20.61 46.90
C LYS A 2 -28.74 20.87 45.45
N LYS A 3 -27.99 21.63 44.64
CA LYS A 3 -28.22 21.75 43.17
C LYS A 3 -26.94 22.12 42.40
N ILE A 4 -25.82 21.44 42.66
CA ILE A 4 -24.59 21.56 41.85
C ILE A 4 -24.00 20.17 41.59
N ILE A 5 -24.82 19.21 41.19
CA ILE A 5 -24.34 17.87 40.77
C ILE A 5 -25.21 17.35 39.61
N ILE A 6 -25.55 18.16 38.60
CA ILE A 6 -26.17 17.64 37.36
C ILE A 6 -25.78 18.52 36.17
N ILE A 7 -24.51 18.89 36.00
CA ILE A 7 -24.02 19.51 34.74
C ILE A 7 -22.66 18.94 34.32
N ALA A 8 -21.90 18.33 35.23
CA ALA A 8 -20.60 17.73 34.89
C ALA A 8 -20.69 16.39 34.11
N LEU A 9 -21.87 15.76 34.03
CA LEU A 9 -22.02 14.43 33.39
C LEU A 9 -22.47 14.47 31.93
N SER A 10 -22.94 15.62 31.42
CA SER A 10 -23.41 15.77 30.04
C SER A 10 -22.34 16.25 29.06
N LEU A 11 -21.14 16.60 29.55
CA LEU A 11 -20.00 17.02 28.73
C LEU A 11 -19.00 15.89 28.44
N LEU A 12 -19.21 14.69 28.99
CA LEU A 12 -18.29 13.56 28.84
C LEU A 12 -18.64 12.61 27.67
N THR A 13 -19.72 12.83 26.93
CA THR A 13 -20.18 11.91 25.87
C THR A 13 -19.84 12.36 24.45
N ILE A 14 -19.27 13.55 24.25
CA ILE A 14 -18.98 14.10 22.91
C ILE A 14 -17.48 13.97 22.54
N ALA A 15 -16.63 13.59 23.49
CA ALA A 15 -15.20 13.38 23.27
C ALA A 15 -14.84 11.95 22.86
N CYS A 16 -15.64 11.27 22.02
CA CYS A 16 -15.19 10.02 21.40
C CYS A 16 -15.89 9.66 20.09
N THR A 17 -16.16 10.64 19.23
CA THR A 17 -16.61 10.36 17.84
C THR A 17 -15.83 11.19 16.84
N LYS A 18 -14.49 11.10 16.92
CA LYS A 18 -13.68 11.12 15.68
C LYS A 18 -13.48 9.68 15.22
N ILE A 19 -14.58 9.01 14.88
CA ILE A 19 -14.50 8.01 13.82
C ILE A 19 -14.25 8.83 12.58
N LYS A 20 -12.98 9.14 12.32
CA LYS A 20 -12.55 9.53 10.98
C LYS A 20 -12.98 8.34 10.12
N ASN A 21 -14.07 8.49 9.36
CA ASN A 21 -14.35 7.62 8.24
C ASN A 21 -13.12 7.68 7.35
N LYS A 22 -12.22 6.73 7.58
CA LYS A 22 -10.99 6.58 6.84
C LYS A 22 -11.47 5.94 5.56
N GLU A 23 -11.51 6.72 4.48
CA GLU A 23 -11.91 6.23 3.16
C GLU A 23 -11.18 4.91 2.89
N SER A 24 -11.94 3.81 2.90
CA SER A 24 -11.42 2.50 2.54
C SER A 24 -11.13 2.55 1.06
N ILE A 25 -9.86 2.38 0.68
CA ILE A 25 -9.52 2.31 -0.74
C ILE A 25 -10.07 1.00 -1.33
N ILE A 26 -10.50 1.07 -2.58
CA ILE A 26 -10.84 -0.09 -3.39
C ILE A 26 -9.77 -0.18 -4.47
N LEU A 27 -9.13 -1.35 -4.58
CA LEU A 27 -8.11 -1.62 -5.59
C LEU A 27 -8.72 -2.53 -6.66
N ASN A 28 -8.93 -2.01 -7.86
CA ASN A 28 -9.39 -2.80 -8.98
C ASN A 28 -8.71 -2.32 -10.28
N GLY A 29 -8.37 -3.27 -11.15
CA GLY A 29 -7.68 -3.04 -12.41
C GLY A 29 -6.17 -2.88 -12.28
N LYS A 30 -5.57 -2.35 -13.36
CA LYS A 30 -4.12 -2.23 -13.53
C LYS A 30 -3.56 -0.96 -12.88
N TYR A 31 -2.41 -1.09 -12.23
CA TYR A 31 -1.68 0.01 -11.60
C TYR A 31 -0.23 0.05 -12.06
N SER A 32 0.26 1.25 -12.34
CA SER A 32 1.65 1.50 -12.74
C SER A 32 2.41 2.19 -11.61
N ILE A 33 3.70 1.89 -11.49
CA ILE A 33 4.61 2.63 -10.63
C ILE A 33 4.94 3.96 -11.30
N VAL A 34 4.76 5.06 -10.59
CA VAL A 34 5.02 6.42 -11.09
C VAL A 34 6.14 7.13 -10.35
N ASP A 35 6.48 6.66 -9.15
CA ASP A 35 7.57 7.18 -8.33
C ASP A 35 8.05 6.10 -7.37
N PHE A 36 9.29 6.22 -6.89
CA PHE A 36 9.85 5.32 -5.89
C PHE A 36 10.91 6.02 -5.06
N ARG A 37 11.06 5.57 -3.81
CA ARG A 37 12.12 6.05 -2.92
C ARG A 37 13.08 4.92 -2.61
N MET A 38 14.37 5.21 -2.71
CA MET A 38 15.44 4.28 -2.38
C MET A 38 16.23 4.77 -1.17
N THR A 39 16.91 3.86 -0.49
CA THR A 39 17.81 4.21 0.60
C THR A 39 19.04 4.96 0.07
N PRO A 40 19.72 5.76 0.90
CA PRO A 40 20.95 6.45 0.51
C PRO A 40 22.05 5.52 -0.01
N GLU A 41 22.17 4.32 0.53
CA GLU A 41 23.14 3.30 0.11
C GLU A 41 22.81 2.82 -1.31
N PHE A 42 21.54 2.46 -1.55
CA PHE A 42 21.10 2.00 -2.87
C PHE A 42 21.20 3.11 -3.92
N SER A 43 21.06 4.38 -3.51
CA SER A 43 21.25 5.52 -4.40
C SER A 43 22.67 5.60 -5.01
N LYS A 44 23.67 5.01 -4.35
CA LYS A 44 25.06 4.96 -4.81
C LYS A 44 25.36 3.71 -5.64
N ASP A 45 24.49 2.70 -5.61
CA ASP A 45 24.62 1.47 -6.38
C ASP A 45 24.16 1.68 -7.83
N SER A 46 25.11 1.89 -8.75
CA SER A 46 24.82 2.11 -10.16
C SER A 46 24.25 0.86 -10.85
N ILE A 47 24.66 -0.34 -10.44
CA ILE A 47 24.23 -1.59 -11.05
C ILE A 47 22.79 -1.91 -10.60
N GLY A 48 22.54 -1.85 -9.29
CA GLY A 48 21.21 -2.07 -8.73
C GLY A 48 20.18 -1.06 -9.26
N LYS A 49 20.56 0.21 -9.39
CA LYS A 49 19.70 1.22 -10.03
C LYS A 49 19.38 0.90 -11.48
N LYS A 50 20.37 0.51 -12.28
CA LYS A 50 20.15 0.13 -13.69
C LYS A 50 19.19 -1.05 -13.79
N GLU A 51 19.40 -2.08 -12.97
CA GLU A 51 18.53 -3.25 -12.93
C GLU A 51 17.10 -2.88 -12.54
N LEU A 52 16.91 -2.04 -11.50
CA LEU A 52 15.60 -1.54 -11.11
C LEU A 52 14.92 -0.80 -12.27
N MET A 53 15.62 0.10 -12.95
CA MET A 53 15.04 0.86 -14.06
C MET A 53 14.62 -0.04 -15.22
N THR A 54 15.41 -1.07 -15.53
CA THR A 54 15.03 -2.10 -16.52
C THR A 54 13.73 -2.79 -16.09
N ILE A 55 13.67 -3.29 -14.86
CA ILE A 55 12.47 -3.95 -14.33
C ILE A 55 11.27 -3.01 -14.41
N LEU A 56 11.39 -1.75 -13.97
CA LEU A 56 10.28 -0.80 -13.98
C LEU A 56 9.77 -0.49 -15.39
N ASN A 57 10.66 -0.41 -16.38
CA ASN A 57 10.32 -0.07 -17.76
C ASN A 57 9.82 -1.25 -18.60
N ASN A 58 10.10 -2.50 -18.18
CA ASN A 58 9.75 -3.71 -18.93
C ASN A 58 8.23 -3.97 -19.04
N SER A 59 7.42 -3.37 -18.16
CA SER A 59 5.98 -3.54 -18.24
C SER A 59 5.23 -2.23 -18.11
N LYS A 60 4.13 -2.20 -18.84
CA LYS A 60 3.18 -1.11 -18.95
C LYS A 60 2.41 -0.88 -17.63
N TYR A 61 2.32 -1.88 -16.75
CA TYR A 61 1.75 -1.83 -15.41
C TYR A 61 2.50 -2.84 -14.51
N LYS A 62 2.40 -2.70 -13.20
CA LYS A 62 3.13 -3.58 -12.26
C LYS A 62 2.22 -4.39 -11.35
N PHE A 63 0.98 -3.96 -11.20
CA PHE A 63 -0.04 -4.66 -10.44
C PHE A 63 -1.33 -4.69 -11.23
N ASP A 64 -2.08 -5.78 -11.11
CA ASP A 64 -3.43 -5.95 -11.63
C ASP A 64 -4.29 -6.56 -10.53
N PHE A 65 -5.13 -5.75 -9.91
CA PHE A 65 -5.99 -6.14 -8.80
C PHE A 65 -7.36 -6.56 -9.35
N SER A 66 -7.81 -7.75 -8.98
CA SER A 66 -9.19 -8.22 -9.19
C SER A 66 -9.92 -8.14 -7.85
N GLU A 67 -10.87 -7.22 -7.72
CA GLU A 67 -11.75 -7.18 -6.55
C GLU A 67 -12.63 -8.43 -6.44
N ILE A 68 -13.10 -8.95 -7.59
CA ILE A 68 -14.01 -10.10 -7.68
C ILE A 68 -13.39 -11.34 -7.05
N ASP A 69 -12.14 -11.64 -7.40
CA ASP A 69 -11.46 -12.85 -6.94
C ASP A 69 -10.57 -12.58 -5.71
N SER A 70 -10.46 -11.31 -5.29
CA SER A 70 -9.50 -10.86 -4.29
C SER A 70 -8.06 -11.27 -4.61
N ILE A 71 -7.69 -11.27 -5.90
CA ILE A 71 -6.34 -11.62 -6.37
C ILE A 71 -5.62 -10.38 -6.90
N VAL A 72 -4.35 -10.23 -6.55
CA VAL A 72 -3.43 -9.31 -7.24
C VAL A 72 -2.41 -10.12 -8.03
N ARG A 73 -2.27 -9.76 -9.31
CA ARG A 73 -1.21 -10.24 -10.19
C ARG A 73 -0.17 -9.14 -10.31
N ILE A 74 1.03 -9.43 -9.87
CA ILE A 74 2.19 -8.54 -9.92
C ILE A 74 3.03 -8.97 -11.13
N ASP A 75 3.57 -8.00 -11.86
CA ASP A 75 4.52 -8.26 -12.94
C ASP A 75 5.63 -9.23 -12.49
N SER A 76 5.85 -10.33 -13.19
CA SER A 76 6.59 -11.48 -12.65
C SER A 76 8.00 -11.15 -12.17
N GLU A 77 8.79 -10.44 -12.97
CA GLU A 77 10.17 -10.07 -12.61
C GLU A 77 10.19 -9.16 -11.37
N PHE A 78 9.30 -8.16 -11.34
CA PHE A 78 9.13 -7.25 -10.22
C PHE A 78 8.59 -7.94 -8.96
N GLY A 79 7.58 -8.80 -9.11
CA GLY A 79 6.95 -9.60 -8.08
C GLY A 79 7.94 -10.52 -7.41
N MET A 80 8.67 -11.33 -8.19
CA MET A 80 9.72 -12.20 -7.66
C MET A 80 10.83 -11.41 -6.97
N LYS A 81 11.23 -10.25 -7.51
CA LYS A 81 12.27 -9.45 -6.89
C LYS A 81 11.82 -8.85 -5.57
N TYR A 82 10.65 -8.23 -5.47
CA TYR A 82 10.29 -7.52 -4.25
C TYR A 82 9.41 -8.36 -3.32
N PHE A 83 8.45 -9.12 -3.83
CA PHE A 83 7.49 -9.85 -3.01
C PHE A 83 7.82 -11.36 -2.92
N GLY A 84 8.70 -11.84 -3.80
CA GLY A 84 9.12 -13.23 -3.89
C GLY A 84 8.01 -14.17 -4.37
N ASP A 85 6.98 -13.61 -5.01
CA ASP A 85 6.00 -14.28 -5.88
C ASP A 85 5.31 -13.20 -6.74
N SER A 86 4.52 -13.59 -7.73
CA SER A 86 3.78 -12.71 -8.63
C SER A 86 2.26 -12.80 -8.45
N ILE A 87 1.73 -13.79 -7.72
CA ILE A 87 0.29 -13.93 -7.53
C ILE A 87 -0.02 -14.08 -6.04
N PHE A 88 -0.93 -13.24 -5.56
CA PHE A 88 -1.37 -13.27 -4.18
C PHE A 88 -2.88 -13.07 -4.09
N GLU A 89 -3.52 -13.76 -3.15
CA GLU A 89 -4.75 -13.25 -2.54
C GLU A 89 -4.41 -11.94 -1.83
N TYR A 90 -5.25 -10.92 -1.96
CA TYR A 90 -5.10 -9.67 -1.24
C TYR A 90 -6.34 -9.28 -0.45
N LYS A 91 -6.10 -8.60 0.68
CA LYS A 91 -7.14 -7.95 1.48
C LYS A 91 -6.66 -6.59 1.92
N ILE A 92 -7.51 -5.59 1.79
CA ILE A 92 -7.20 -4.22 2.23
C ILE A 92 -7.60 -4.08 3.70
N ASP A 93 -6.65 -3.69 4.53
CA ASP A 93 -6.87 -3.26 5.91
C ASP A 93 -6.62 -1.73 6.01
N ASN A 94 -6.93 -1.15 7.17
CA ASN A 94 -6.77 0.26 7.46
C ASN A 94 -5.30 0.74 7.43
N LYS A 95 -4.33 -0.17 7.58
CA LYS A 95 -2.89 0.17 7.69
C LYS A 95 -2.01 -0.53 6.67
N PHE A 96 -2.47 -1.62 6.07
CA PHE A 96 -1.70 -2.44 5.15
C PHE A 96 -2.59 -3.16 4.15
N ILE A 97 -2.01 -3.56 3.03
CA ILE A 97 -2.58 -4.55 2.11
C ILE A 97 -1.99 -5.89 2.53
N ALA A 98 -2.82 -6.81 3.01
CA ALA A 98 -2.41 -8.17 3.26
C ALA A 98 -2.28 -8.88 1.92
N LEU A 99 -1.12 -9.47 1.63
CA LEU A 99 -0.88 -10.36 0.49
C LEU A 99 -0.61 -11.75 1.03
N LYS A 100 -1.25 -12.76 0.46
CA LYS A 100 -1.10 -14.15 0.88
C LYS A 100 -1.07 -15.08 -0.32
N ASN A 101 -0.17 -16.04 -0.28
CA ASN A 101 -0.21 -17.24 -1.10
C ASN A 101 -0.01 -18.46 -0.16
N PRO A 102 0.05 -19.70 -0.64
CA PRO A 102 0.28 -20.87 0.22
C PRO A 102 1.58 -20.80 1.05
N ASP A 103 2.63 -20.17 0.52
CA ASP A 103 3.98 -20.21 1.10
C ASP A 103 4.33 -18.98 1.95
N LYS A 104 3.57 -17.89 1.81
CA LYS A 104 3.96 -16.58 2.29
C LYS A 104 2.77 -15.70 2.65
N LYS A 105 3.00 -14.85 3.65
CA LYS A 105 2.13 -13.74 4.01
C LYS A 105 2.95 -12.47 4.12
N ILE A 106 2.48 -11.40 3.49
CA ILE A 106 3.09 -10.07 3.51
C ILE A 106 2.03 -9.08 3.98
N ASN A 107 2.32 -8.32 5.03
CA ASN A 107 1.49 -7.18 5.40
C ASN A 107 2.18 -5.93 4.85
N LEU A 108 1.75 -5.47 3.68
CA LEU A 108 2.36 -4.35 2.97
C LEU A 108 1.75 -3.03 3.45
N PRO A 109 2.43 -2.24 4.31
CA PRO A 109 1.87 -0.99 4.79
C PRO A 109 1.69 -0.02 3.62
N TYR A 110 0.63 0.78 3.63
CA TYR A 110 0.41 1.75 2.57
C TYR A 110 -0.12 3.08 3.08
N ARG A 111 0.01 4.11 2.26
CA ARG A 111 -0.69 5.39 2.38
C ARG A 111 -1.45 5.67 1.09
N ASN A 112 -2.62 6.27 1.20
CA ASN A 112 -3.33 6.82 0.05
C ASN A 112 -3.38 8.34 0.20
N ASP A 113 -2.69 9.04 -0.70
CA ASP A 113 -2.72 10.49 -0.74
C ASP A 113 -3.38 10.92 -2.05
N LYS A 114 -4.70 11.13 -1.99
CA LYS A 114 -5.53 11.61 -3.10
C LYS A 114 -5.43 10.75 -4.38
N GLY A 115 -5.45 9.43 -4.22
CA GLY A 115 -5.41 8.47 -5.34
C GLY A 115 -4.01 7.99 -5.71
N ILE A 116 -2.95 8.54 -5.11
CA ILE A 116 -1.59 7.98 -5.19
C ILE A 116 -1.41 7.04 -4.01
N ILE A 117 -1.19 5.76 -4.32
CA ILE A 117 -1.04 4.72 -3.31
C ILE A 117 0.45 4.45 -3.12
N ARG A 118 0.96 4.79 -1.93
CA ARG A 118 2.36 4.60 -1.56
C ARG A 118 2.50 3.30 -0.79
N LEU A 119 3.06 2.29 -1.44
CA LEU A 119 3.37 0.99 -0.87
C LEU A 119 4.72 1.09 -0.14
N LEU A 120 4.75 0.87 1.17
CA LEU A 120 5.95 0.95 1.99
C LEU A 120 6.64 -0.42 2.01
N VAL A 121 7.65 -0.58 1.16
CA VAL A 121 8.25 -1.87 0.85
C VAL A 121 9.44 -2.18 1.76
N ASN A 122 10.30 -1.19 2.05
CA ASN A 122 11.46 -1.28 2.95
C ASN A 122 12.31 -2.55 2.76
N GLN A 123 12.63 -2.90 1.52
CA GLN A 123 13.46 -4.06 1.21
C GLN A 123 14.26 -3.84 -0.07
N LYS A 124 15.41 -4.54 -0.17
CA LYS A 124 16.30 -4.49 -1.36
C LYS A 124 16.64 -3.06 -1.79
N GLY A 125 16.92 -2.19 -0.81
CA GLY A 125 17.28 -0.79 -1.05
C GLY A 125 16.12 0.12 -1.44
N ILE A 126 14.87 -0.37 -1.45
CA ILE A 126 13.68 0.41 -1.77
C ILE A 126 12.84 0.62 -0.52
N GLU A 127 12.53 1.87 -0.22
CA GLU A 127 11.68 2.27 0.90
C GLU A 127 10.20 2.25 0.49
N LEU A 128 9.87 2.77 -0.69
CA LEU A 128 8.48 2.76 -1.19
C LEU A 128 8.38 2.76 -2.72
N PHE A 129 7.24 2.27 -3.21
CA PHE A 129 6.75 2.50 -4.56
C PHE A 129 5.43 3.27 -4.51
N SER A 130 5.28 4.29 -5.35
CA SER A 130 4.03 5.01 -5.56
C SER A 130 3.35 4.44 -6.80
N ILE A 131 2.11 3.99 -6.65
CA ILE A 131 1.30 3.45 -7.74
C ILE A 131 0.05 4.29 -7.97
N ILE A 132 -0.40 4.34 -9.23
CA ILE A 132 -1.68 4.92 -9.63
C ILE A 132 -2.42 3.98 -10.57
N PRO A 133 -3.76 4.09 -10.66
CA PRO A 133 -4.52 3.38 -11.70
C PRO A 133 -3.98 3.75 -13.07
N LYS A 134 -3.78 2.74 -13.90
CA LYS A 134 -3.42 2.93 -15.29
C LYS A 134 -4.67 3.28 -16.07
N LYS A 135 -4.66 4.45 -16.73
CA LYS A 135 -5.68 4.79 -17.73
C LYS A 135 -5.43 3.94 -18.98
N GLU A 136 -6.48 3.29 -19.46
CA GLU A 136 -6.46 2.56 -20.74
C GLU A 136 -6.37 3.51 -21.93
#